data_AF-A0A212EWS4-F1
#
_entry.id   AF-A0A212EWS4-F1
#
_cell.length_a   1.000
_cell.length_b   1.000
_cell.length_c   1.000
_cell.angle_alpha   90.00
_cell.angle_beta   90.00
_cell.angle_gamma   90.00
#
_symmetry.space_group_name_H-M   'P 1'
#
loop_
_entity.id
_entity.type
_entity.pdbx_description
1 polymer ?
#
loop_
_entity_poly.entity_id
_entity_poly.type
_entity_poly.pdbx_seq_one_letter_code
_entity_poly.pdbx_strand_id
1 'polypeptide(L)'
;MHLRFLLVFVAIILSTNGQDCKVGGMQCADNEQCCGGCCFDGECINTYRSCLKGLNVCKDHVCRGEENCVVYRPRRCLGCEPIPLCKLTTDSSSYVN
;
A
#
# COMPACT_ATOMS: atom_id res chain seq x y z
N MET A 1 43.67 20.35 9.60
CA MET A 1 42.74 20.04 8.49
C MET A 1 42.03 18.69 8.63
N HIS A 2 42.54 17.74 9.45
CA HIS A 2 41.93 16.41 9.63
C HIS A 2 40.58 16.39 10.37
N LEU A 3 40.35 17.29 11.33
CA LEU A 3 39.10 17.32 12.12
C LEU A 3 37.85 17.66 11.29
N ARG A 4 38.01 18.52 10.27
CA ARG A 4 36.91 18.92 9.38
C ARG A 4 36.50 17.78 8.44
N PHE A 5 37.49 17.03 7.94
CA PHE A 5 37.23 15.83 7.13
C PHE A 5 36.50 14.76 7.94
N LEU A 6 36.86 14.59 9.21
CA LEU A 6 36.27 13.59 10.10
C LEU A 6 34.78 13.90 10.41
N LEU A 7 34.44 15.18 10.62
CA LEU A 7 33.06 15.62 10.81
C LEU A 7 32.19 15.42 9.55
N VAL A 8 32.74 15.71 8.37
CA VAL A 8 32.03 15.47 7.10
C VAL A 8 31.79 13.98 6.88
N PHE A 9 32.78 13.14 7.19
CA PHE A 9 32.66 11.69 7.06
C PHE A 9 31.59 11.11 7.99
N VAL A 10 31.51 11.58 9.24
CA VAL A 10 30.48 11.17 10.20
C VAL A 10 29.08 11.62 9.76
N ALA A 11 28.94 12.82 9.20
CA ALA A 11 27.66 13.32 8.70
C ALA A 11 27.12 12.52 7.49
N ILE A 12 28.00 12.01 6.62
CA ILE A 12 27.64 11.17 5.47
C ILE A 12 27.18 9.78 5.93
N ILE A 13 27.81 9.21 6.96
CA ILE A 13 27.41 7.89 7.48
C ILE A 13 26.01 7.97 8.13
N LEU A 14 25.72 9.06 8.85
CA LEU A 14 24.42 9.26 9.52
C LEU A 14 23.24 9.49 8.57
N SER A 15 23.49 9.81 7.30
CA SER A 15 22.44 10.09 6.31
C SER A 15 21.96 8.85 5.55
N THR A 16 22.53 7.67 5.82
CA THR A 16 22.13 6.41 5.18
C THR A 16 21.04 5.66 5.97
N ASN A 17 19.92 6.34 6.23
CA ASN A 17 18.69 5.62 6.55
C ASN A 17 17.99 5.28 5.24
N GLY A 18 18.56 4.33 4.49
CA GLY A 18 17.79 3.65 3.47
C GLY A 18 16.69 2.87 4.19
N GLN A 19 15.49 3.43 4.28
CA GLN A 19 14.34 2.64 4.70
C GLN A 19 14.19 1.52 3.67
N ASP A 20 14.52 0.29 4.09
CA ASP A 20 14.34 -0.91 3.30
C ASP A 20 12.84 -1.16 3.18
N CYS A 21 12.21 -0.42 2.27
CA CYS A 21 10.82 -0.60 1.95
C CYS A 21 10.67 -1.73 0.93
N LYS A 22 9.57 -2.44 1.04
CA LYS A 22 9.20 -3.59 0.24
C LYS A 22 8.50 -3.14 -1.02
N VAL A 23 8.81 -3.76 -2.15
CA VAL A 23 8.20 -3.47 -3.45
C VAL A 23 6.93 -4.29 -3.65
N GLY A 24 6.14 -3.95 -4.68
CA GLY A 24 4.90 -4.69 -4.99
C GLY A 24 5.06 -6.21 -5.07
N GLY A 25 4.14 -6.95 -4.46
CA GLY A 25 4.11 -8.42 -4.34
C GLY A 25 4.88 -8.96 -3.12
N MET A 26 5.61 -8.13 -2.38
CA MET A 26 6.30 -8.57 -1.16
C MET A 26 5.38 -8.56 0.06
N GLN A 27 5.58 -9.53 0.96
CA GLN A 27 4.80 -9.65 2.20
C GLN A 27 4.99 -8.44 3.13
N CYS A 28 3.92 -7.86 3.66
CA CYS A 28 3.94 -6.69 4.54
C CYS A 28 2.98 -6.87 5.73
N ALA A 29 3.24 -6.16 6.83
CA ALA A 29 2.30 -6.08 7.96
C ALA A 29 1.57 -4.73 8.02
N ASP A 30 2.15 -3.69 7.43
CA ASP A 30 1.63 -2.33 7.44
C ASP A 30 2.07 -1.58 6.17
N ASN A 31 1.40 -0.44 5.91
CA ASN A 31 1.63 0.35 4.70
C ASN A 31 3.01 1.01 4.64
N GLU A 32 3.64 1.31 5.78
CA GLU A 32 4.94 2.01 5.84
C GLU A 32 6.06 1.09 5.37
N GLN A 33 5.84 -0.23 5.45
CA GLN A 33 6.73 -1.21 4.85
C GLN A 33 6.74 -1.19 3.33
N CYS A 34 5.81 -0.54 2.62
CA CYS A 34 5.73 -0.61 1.16
C CYS A 34 6.30 0.65 0.48
N CYS A 35 7.18 0.47 -0.52
CA CYS A 35 7.77 1.56 -1.28
C CYS A 35 6.73 2.27 -2.16
N GLY A 36 6.17 3.37 -1.67
CA GLY A 36 5.23 4.20 -2.45
C GLY A 36 3.90 3.51 -2.73
N GLY A 37 3.53 2.54 -1.89
CA GLY A 37 2.33 1.72 -2.04
C GLY A 37 1.67 1.46 -0.69
N CYS A 38 0.83 0.41 -0.65
CA CYS A 38 0.14 0.01 0.56
C CYS A 38 0.23 -1.48 0.80
N CYS A 39 0.03 -1.87 2.05
CA CYS A 39 -0.11 -3.26 2.42
C CYS A 39 -1.57 -3.68 2.31
N PHE A 40 -1.84 -4.60 1.40
CA PHE A 40 -3.16 -5.13 1.12
C PHE A 40 -3.11 -6.64 1.09
N ASP A 41 -3.97 -7.27 1.89
CA ASP A 41 -4.00 -8.74 2.05
C ASP A 41 -2.63 -9.34 2.43
N GLY A 42 -1.85 -8.60 3.20
CA GLY A 42 -0.50 -8.99 3.60
C GLY A 42 0.55 -8.82 2.50
N GLU A 43 0.23 -8.21 1.37
CA GLU A 43 1.18 -7.94 0.28
C GLU A 43 1.25 -6.46 -0.10
N CYS A 44 2.45 -5.99 -0.43
CA CYS A 44 2.63 -4.65 -0.94
C CYS A 44 2.01 -4.55 -2.33
N ILE A 45 1.21 -3.52 -2.55
CA ILE A 45 0.67 -3.19 -3.86
C ILE A 45 1.17 -1.80 -4.27
N ASN A 46 1.59 -1.68 -5.52
CA ASN A 46 2.08 -0.42 -6.06
C ASN A 46 0.87 0.45 -6.44
N THR A 47 0.45 1.32 -5.53
CA THR A 47 -0.68 2.23 -5.77
C THR A 47 -0.27 3.65 -5.39
N TYR A 48 -0.25 4.56 -6.37
CA TYR A 48 0.17 5.95 -6.16
C TYR A 48 -1.01 6.93 -6.03
N ARG A 49 -2.26 6.44 -6.05
CA ARG A 49 -3.48 7.26 -6.07
C ARG A 49 -4.23 7.15 -4.75
N SER A 50 -4.80 8.26 -4.29
CA SER A 50 -5.59 8.30 -3.05
C SER A 50 -6.89 7.46 -3.13
N CYS A 51 -7.22 6.76 -2.05
CA CYS A 51 -8.48 6.01 -1.83
C CYS A 51 -9.71 6.90 -1.72
N LEU A 52 -9.52 8.21 -1.53
CA LEU A 52 -10.59 9.20 -1.58
C LEU A 52 -11.02 9.49 -3.02
N LYS A 53 -10.19 9.13 -4.01
CA LYS A 53 -10.54 9.32 -5.41
C LYS A 53 -11.63 8.32 -5.78
N GLY A 54 -12.77 8.82 -6.25
CA GLY A 54 -13.89 7.99 -6.70
C GLY A 54 -13.58 7.30 -8.02
N LEU A 55 -12.75 6.25 -7.97
CA LEU A 55 -12.51 5.36 -9.10
C LEU A 55 -13.52 4.21 -9.08
N ASN A 56 -14.16 3.98 -10.22
CA ASN A 56 -15.00 2.80 -10.43
C ASN A 56 -14.14 1.62 -10.91
N VAL A 57 -13.33 1.09 -10.00
CA VAL A 57 -12.39 -0.01 -10.31
C VAL A 57 -13.07 -1.34 -10.65
N CYS A 58 -14.34 -1.50 -10.28
CA CYS A 58 -15.14 -2.66 -10.64
C CYS A 58 -15.71 -2.62 -12.05
N LYS A 59 -15.67 -1.48 -12.74
CA LYS A 59 -16.18 -1.38 -14.12
C LYS A 59 -15.41 -2.26 -15.08
N ASP A 60 -14.08 -2.31 -14.91
CA ASP A 60 -13.16 -2.99 -15.81
C ASP A 60 -12.57 -4.27 -15.18
N HIS A 61 -13.06 -4.70 -14.01
CA HIS A 61 -12.59 -5.88 -13.29
C HIS A 61 -13.65 -6.97 -13.27
N VAL A 62 -13.30 -8.17 -13.75
CA VAL A 62 -14.20 -9.32 -13.85
C VAL A 62 -13.83 -10.36 -12.81
N CYS A 63 -14.77 -10.62 -11.90
CA CYS A 63 -14.67 -11.70 -10.91
C CYS A 63 -15.09 -13.05 -11.51
N ARG A 64 -14.67 -14.15 -10.88
CA ARG A 64 -14.93 -15.50 -11.42
C ARG A 64 -16.17 -16.10 -10.77
N GLY A 65 -17.01 -16.76 -11.58
CA GLY A 65 -18.17 -17.50 -11.07
C GLY A 65 -19.24 -16.59 -10.48
N GLU A 66 -19.60 -16.83 -9.21
CA GLU A 66 -20.66 -16.14 -8.47
C GLU A 66 -20.15 -14.96 -7.62
N GLU A 67 -18.86 -14.65 -7.73
CA GLU A 67 -18.25 -13.53 -7.02
C GLU A 67 -18.71 -12.20 -7.60
N ASN A 68 -18.93 -11.23 -6.72
CA ASN A 68 -19.24 -9.86 -7.09
C ASN A 68 -18.03 -8.97 -6.81
N CYS A 69 -17.78 -8.03 -7.72
CA CYS A 69 -16.75 -7.02 -7.50
C CYS A 69 -17.24 -6.00 -6.49
N VAL A 70 -16.48 -5.81 -5.42
CA VAL A 70 -16.66 -4.76 -4.42
C VAL A 70 -15.41 -3.90 -4.36
N VAL A 71 -15.59 -2.62 -4.05
CA VAL A 71 -14.45 -1.69 -3.95
C VAL A 71 -13.94 -1.70 -2.51
N TYR A 72 -12.72 -2.17 -2.30
CA TYR A 72 -12.05 -2.06 -1.02
C TYR A 72 -11.54 -0.65 -0.77
N ARG A 73 -11.84 -0.12 0.42
CA ARG A 73 -11.26 1.14 0.92
C ARG A 73 -10.74 0.95 2.35
N PRO A 74 -9.44 1.21 2.62
CA PRO A 74 -8.90 1.13 3.97
C PRO A 74 -9.46 2.24 4.87
N ARG A 75 -9.79 1.92 6.13
CA ARG A 75 -10.43 2.84 7.11
C ARG A 75 -9.70 4.16 7.30
N ARG A 76 -8.37 4.13 7.33
CA ARG A 76 -7.52 5.32 7.56
C ARG A 76 -7.03 6.00 6.29
N CYS A 77 -7.53 5.54 5.14
CA CYS A 77 -7.22 6.04 3.80
C CYS A 77 -5.85 6.75 3.66
N LEU A 78 -4.77 6.01 3.94
CA LEU A 78 -3.40 6.53 3.98
C LEU A 78 -2.76 6.70 2.59
N GLY A 79 -3.58 6.79 1.52
CA GLY A 79 -3.09 7.01 0.16
C GLY A 79 -3.14 5.81 -0.79
N CYS A 80 -3.74 4.68 -0.39
CA CYS A 80 -3.93 3.51 -1.26
C CYS A 80 -5.03 3.77 -2.27
N GLU A 81 -4.94 3.31 -3.51
CA GLU A 81 -6.06 3.48 -4.44
C GLU A 81 -7.22 2.54 -4.09
N PRO A 82 -8.47 2.82 -4.53
CA PRO A 82 -9.54 1.85 -4.36
C PRO A 82 -9.22 0.56 -5.13
N ILE A 83 -9.33 -0.61 -4.50
CA ILE A 83 -8.92 -1.90 -5.09
C ILE A 83 -10.17 -2.71 -5.40
N PRO A 84 -10.29 -3.34 -6.59
CA PRO A 84 -11.38 -4.27 -6.85
C PRO A 84 -11.13 -5.57 -6.09
N LEU A 85 -12.14 -6.02 -5.35
CA LEU A 85 -12.14 -7.28 -4.63
C LEU A 85 -13.29 -8.15 -5.12
N CYS A 86 -13.00 -9.42 -5.38
CA CYS A 86 -14.02 -10.41 -5.70
C CYS A 86 -14.48 -11.09 -4.40
N LYS A 87 -15.77 -10.94 -4.07
CA LYS A 87 -16.36 -11.57 -2.89
C LYS A 87 -17.66 -12.29 -3.24
N LEU A 88 -17.89 -13.43 -2.61
CA LEU A 88 -19.18 -14.10 -2.67
C LEU A 88 -20.24 -13.25 -1.96
N THR A 89 -21.41 -13.09 -2.57
CA THR A 89 -22.54 -12.30 -2.03
C THR A 89 -23.07 -12.82 -0.69
N THR A 90 -22.75 -14.06 -0.33
CA THR A 90 -23.08 -14.67 0.97
C THR A 90 -22.19 -14.17 2.10
N ASP A 91 -21.04 -13.57 1.78
CA ASP A 91 -20.09 -13.04 2.77
C ASP A 91 -20.43 -11.58 3.12
N SER A 92 -21.66 -11.38 3.59
CA SER A 92 -22.22 -10.10 4.07
C SER A 92 -21.65 -9.68 5.44
N SER A 93 -20.41 -10.10 5.74
CA SER A 93 -19.71 -9.69 6.95
C SER A 93 -18.66 -8.63 6.61
N SER A 94 -18.82 -7.48 7.27
CA SER A 94 -17.82 -6.44 7.48
C SER A 94 -17.64 -5.36 6.41
N TYR A 95 -18.67 -4.52 6.23
CA TYR A 95 -18.50 -3.05 6.26
C TYR A 95 -19.73 -2.41 6.91
N VAL A 96 -19.78 -2.45 8.25
CA VAL A 96 -20.65 -1.58 9.04
C VAL A 96 -20.01 -0.20 9.11
N ASN A 97 -20.80 0.81 8.72
CA ASN A 97 -20.69 2.27 8.86
C ASN A 97 -19.39 2.86 9.43
#